data_AF-A0A7V9P2S5-F1
#
_entry.id   AF-A0A7V9P2S5-F1
#
_cell.length_a   1.000
_cell.length_b   1.000
_cell.length_c   1.000
_cell.angle_alpha   90.00
_cell.angle_beta   90.00
_cell.angle_gamma   90.00
#
_symmetry.space_group_name_H-M   'P 1'
#
loop_
_entity.id
_entity.type
_entity.pdbx_description
1 polymer ?
#
loop_
_entity_poly.entity_id
_entity_poly.type
_entity_poly.pdbx_seq_one_letter_code
_entity_poly.pdbx_strand_id
1 'polypeptide(L)'
;MAASAKRIFERLDTLYAIGGGEGANRPGFSPEEQQAHDLASTWMREAGLEVEVDATGNLLGRLRGSRAELPEVWTGSHLDSVLRGGRFDGALGVVAGLEAVERAAASGARERTLGVVAFRAEETGCHGSRALCQTGLLPGTFLEVHVEQGPRLADAGAPLGVVTSIAGIARAELVFEGRAGHAGTTPMAGREDALAAAAAFILRVREAAGQIDGAVATVGRLELEAGAENVIPAHVRLTVDARAPDLERFEALVAALELEPHYRFEPVALAETPRLVLREEIDALGLPVIELASGAGHDAGVLAASGVDSAMLFVRSLAGGVSHSPAEDSSEEDVGLAVEVLTRTLARLAATPR
;
A
#
# COMPACT_ATOMS: atom_id res chain seq x y z
N MET A 1 4.96 19.22 19.73
CA MET A 1 5.13 17.81 19.31
C MET A 1 4.33 16.85 20.19
N ALA A 2 4.57 16.74 21.51
CA ALA A 2 3.89 15.76 22.37
C ALA A 2 2.34 15.79 22.34
N ALA A 3 1.71 16.98 22.41
CA ALA A 3 0.24 17.09 22.38
C ALA A 3 -0.38 16.62 21.04
N SER A 4 0.37 16.68 19.95
CA SER A 4 -0.11 16.28 18.63
C SER A 4 0.12 14.79 18.36
N ALA A 5 1.24 14.21 18.82
CA ALA A 5 1.45 12.76 18.82
C ALA A 5 0.32 12.03 19.56
N LYS A 6 -0.10 12.55 20.72
CA LYS A 6 -1.23 12.03 21.49
C LYS A 6 -2.54 12.06 20.69
N ARG A 7 -2.85 13.17 20.00
CA ARG A 7 -4.06 13.31 19.18
C ARG A 7 -4.08 12.33 18.00
N ILE A 8 -2.93 12.08 17.37
CA ILE A 8 -2.80 11.10 16.28
C ILE A 8 -3.17 9.71 16.79
N PHE A 9 -2.57 9.27 17.90
CA PHE A 9 -2.82 7.93 18.45
C PHE A 9 -4.24 7.78 18.98
N GLU A 10 -4.81 8.80 19.62
CA GLU A 10 -6.23 8.80 20.02
C GLU A 10 -7.17 8.60 18.80
N ARG A 11 -6.88 9.27 17.68
CA ARG A 11 -7.64 9.09 16.43
C ARG A 11 -7.45 7.69 15.84
N LEU A 12 -6.22 7.18 15.79
CA LEU A 12 -5.91 5.83 15.32
C LEU A 12 -6.59 4.75 16.17
N ASP A 13 -6.54 4.87 17.50
CA ASP A 13 -7.18 3.93 18.42
C ASP A 13 -8.70 3.97 18.26
N THR A 14 -9.28 5.16 18.02
CA THR A 14 -10.72 5.30 17.75
C THR A 14 -11.11 4.60 16.45
N LEU A 15 -10.31 4.75 15.38
CA LEU A 15 -10.52 4.02 14.11
C LEU A 15 -10.35 2.51 14.28
N TYR A 16 -9.31 2.09 15.00
CA TYR A 16 -8.99 0.68 15.25
C TYR A 16 -10.12 -0.05 16.01
N ALA A 17 -10.84 0.65 16.89
CA ALA A 17 -11.98 0.08 17.62
C ALA A 17 -13.23 -0.19 16.76
N ILE A 18 -13.33 0.39 15.56
CA ILE A 18 -14.48 0.21 14.66
C ILE A 18 -14.47 -1.21 14.06
N GLY A 19 -15.66 -1.84 14.02
CA GLY A 19 -15.86 -3.23 13.59
C GLY A 19 -15.80 -4.25 14.72
N GLY A 20 -15.21 -3.89 15.86
CA GLY A 20 -15.09 -4.77 17.03
C GLY A 20 -14.21 -6.00 16.78
N GLY A 21 -14.14 -6.89 17.77
CA GLY A 21 -13.31 -8.09 17.71
C GLY A 21 -11.82 -7.80 17.90
N GLU A 22 -10.98 -8.73 17.45
CA GLU A 22 -9.52 -8.58 17.46
C GLU A 22 -9.04 -7.94 16.15
N GLY A 23 -8.15 -6.95 16.22
CA GLY A 23 -7.69 -6.22 15.04
C GLY A 23 -8.68 -5.19 14.51
N ALA A 24 -8.27 -4.45 13.49
CA ALA A 24 -9.16 -3.65 12.67
C ALA A 24 -10.02 -4.58 11.79
N ASN A 25 -11.32 -4.29 11.71
CA ASN A 25 -12.27 -5.09 10.92
C ASN A 25 -13.19 -4.15 10.13
N ARG A 26 -12.64 -3.42 9.17
CA ARG A 26 -13.37 -2.46 8.33
C ARG A 26 -13.27 -2.81 6.84
N PRO A 27 -13.85 -3.91 6.37
CA PRO A 27 -13.75 -4.28 4.95
C PRO A 27 -14.27 -3.18 4.01
N GLY A 28 -13.68 -3.08 2.82
CA GLY A 28 -14.11 -2.12 1.79
C GLY A 28 -15.62 -2.19 1.50
N PHE A 29 -16.24 -1.02 1.41
CA PHE A 29 -17.68 -0.79 1.25
C PHE A 29 -18.59 -1.28 2.39
N SER A 30 -18.03 -1.70 3.52
CA SER A 30 -18.82 -2.11 4.67
C SER A 30 -19.39 -0.91 5.46
N PRO A 31 -20.41 -1.13 6.31
CA PRO A 31 -20.88 -0.12 7.26
C PRO A 31 -19.76 0.39 8.19
N GLU A 32 -18.80 -0.45 8.53
CA GLU A 32 -17.65 -0.13 9.39
C GLU A 32 -16.64 0.81 8.69
N GLU A 33 -16.34 0.58 7.41
CA GLU A 33 -15.58 1.55 6.61
C GLU A 33 -16.33 2.89 6.52
N GLN A 34 -17.66 2.85 6.29
CA GLN A 34 -18.47 4.07 6.24
C GLN A 34 -18.44 4.82 7.58
N GLN A 35 -18.49 4.12 8.72
CA GLN A 35 -18.36 4.73 10.04
C GLN A 35 -16.99 5.42 10.22
N ALA A 36 -15.91 4.82 9.72
CA ALA A 36 -14.59 5.44 9.73
C ALA A 36 -14.52 6.70 8.86
N HIS A 37 -15.14 6.67 7.67
CA HIS A 37 -15.27 7.85 6.81
C HIS A 37 -16.10 8.96 7.49
N ASP A 38 -17.21 8.65 8.13
CA ASP A 38 -18.05 9.64 8.82
C ASP A 38 -17.30 10.31 9.98
N LEU A 39 -16.48 9.54 10.69
CA LEU A 39 -15.61 10.05 11.75
C LEU A 39 -14.51 10.96 11.20
N ALA A 40 -13.79 10.51 10.16
CA ALA A 40 -12.77 11.33 9.50
C ALA A 40 -13.37 12.62 8.90
N SER A 41 -14.59 12.53 8.35
CA SER A 41 -15.36 13.66 7.83
C SER A 41 -15.63 14.71 8.91
N THR A 42 -15.90 14.26 10.14
CA THR A 42 -16.07 15.16 11.30
C THR A 42 -14.75 15.85 11.64
N TRP A 43 -13.65 15.10 11.73
CA TRP A 43 -12.33 15.68 12.03
C TRP A 43 -11.85 16.66 10.97
N MET A 44 -12.09 16.38 9.68
CA MET A 44 -11.78 17.31 8.59
C MET A 44 -12.57 18.62 8.73
N ARG A 45 -13.86 18.56 9.06
CA ARG A 45 -14.67 19.78 9.29
C ARG A 45 -14.20 20.56 10.51
N GLU A 46 -13.86 19.89 11.60
CA GLU A 46 -13.31 20.52 12.81
C GLU A 46 -11.97 21.22 12.54
N ALA A 47 -11.17 20.67 11.63
CA ALA A 47 -9.95 21.26 11.13
C ALA A 47 -10.16 22.43 10.14
N GLY A 48 -11.42 22.74 9.80
CA GLY A 48 -11.79 23.85 8.91
C GLY A 48 -11.65 23.53 7.42
N LEU A 49 -11.62 22.24 7.04
CA LEU A 49 -11.58 21.83 5.63
C LEU A 49 -13.01 21.83 5.04
N GLU A 50 -13.11 22.20 3.77
CA GLU A 50 -14.30 22.00 2.95
C GLU A 50 -14.41 20.52 2.59
N VAL A 51 -15.42 19.83 3.14
CA VAL A 51 -15.57 18.38 2.99
C VAL A 51 -16.58 18.03 1.90
N GLU A 52 -16.15 17.16 0.99
CA GLU A 52 -16.90 16.59 -0.12
C GLU A 52 -16.80 15.06 -0.09
N VAL A 53 -17.82 14.39 -0.60
CA VAL A 53 -17.78 12.94 -0.89
C VAL A 53 -18.07 12.78 -2.38
N ASP A 54 -17.17 12.12 -3.11
CA ASP A 54 -17.34 11.93 -4.55
C ASP A 54 -18.33 10.81 -4.90
N ALA A 55 -18.56 10.57 -6.19
CA ALA A 55 -19.51 9.57 -6.67
C ALA A 55 -19.14 8.11 -6.32
N THR A 56 -17.87 7.84 -6.00
CA THR A 56 -17.39 6.52 -5.57
C THR A 56 -17.37 6.39 -4.05
N GLY A 57 -17.61 7.49 -3.33
CA GLY A 57 -17.63 7.55 -1.89
C GLY A 57 -16.28 7.92 -1.28
N ASN A 58 -15.29 8.36 -2.06
CA ASN A 58 -14.05 8.90 -1.52
C ASN A 58 -14.37 10.16 -0.72
N LEU A 59 -13.78 10.28 0.46
CA LEU A 59 -13.93 11.44 1.31
C LEU A 59 -12.78 12.41 1.04
N LEU A 60 -13.10 13.66 0.75
CA LEU A 60 -12.10 14.68 0.42
C LEU A 60 -12.35 15.94 1.25
N GLY A 61 -11.35 16.34 2.04
CA GLY A 61 -11.32 17.61 2.74
C GLY A 61 -10.33 18.55 2.07
N ARG A 62 -10.77 19.75 1.65
CA ARG A 62 -9.91 20.76 1.01
C ARG A 62 -9.76 22.00 1.87
N LEU A 63 -8.54 22.51 1.93
CA LEU A 63 -8.21 23.77 2.53
C LEU A 63 -7.74 24.75 1.44
N ARG A 64 -8.63 25.66 1.06
CA ARG A 64 -8.44 26.54 -0.11
C ARG A 64 -7.16 27.38 -0.01
N GLY A 65 -6.35 27.31 -1.07
CA GLY A 65 -5.22 28.20 -1.30
C GLY A 65 -5.66 29.57 -1.79
N SER A 66 -4.74 30.53 -1.83
CA SER A 66 -5.02 31.86 -2.36
C SER A 66 -5.08 31.92 -3.89
N ARG A 67 -4.62 30.87 -4.59
CA ARG A 67 -4.54 30.79 -6.05
C ARG A 67 -5.23 29.52 -6.56
N ALA A 68 -6.51 29.65 -6.90
CA ALA A 68 -7.36 28.54 -7.33
C ALA A 68 -6.97 27.97 -8.71
N GLU A 69 -6.17 28.69 -9.49
CA GLU A 69 -5.68 28.25 -10.80
C GLU A 69 -4.48 27.31 -10.73
N LEU A 70 -3.82 27.22 -9.56
CA LEU A 70 -2.68 26.33 -9.39
C LEU A 70 -3.15 24.89 -9.09
N PRO A 71 -2.43 23.87 -9.56
CA PRO A 71 -2.73 22.47 -9.21
C PRO A 71 -2.75 22.27 -7.69
N GLU A 72 -3.69 21.45 -7.21
CA GLU A 72 -3.81 21.14 -5.78
C GLU A 72 -2.71 20.16 -5.33
N VAL A 73 -2.33 20.21 -4.04
CA VAL A 73 -1.39 19.27 -3.41
C VAL A 73 -2.15 18.49 -2.36
N TRP A 74 -2.30 17.18 -2.58
CA TRP A 74 -3.08 16.31 -1.71
C TRP A 74 -2.18 15.39 -0.89
N THR A 75 -2.71 14.95 0.25
CA THR A 75 -2.20 13.84 1.03
C THR A 75 -3.36 12.95 1.46
N GLY A 76 -3.08 11.72 1.85
CA GLY A 76 -4.13 10.78 2.22
C GLY A 76 -3.68 9.35 2.08
N SER A 77 -4.65 8.45 2.26
CA SER A 77 -4.53 7.01 2.04
C SER A 77 -5.96 6.43 2.14
N HIS A 78 -6.15 5.29 2.77
CA HIS A 78 -7.43 4.61 2.90
C HIS A 78 -7.86 4.40 4.37
N LEU A 79 -9.13 4.05 4.59
CA LEU A 79 -9.69 3.78 5.93
C LEU A 79 -10.29 2.38 6.05
N ASP A 80 -10.45 1.64 4.96
CA ASP A 80 -10.76 0.22 5.02
C ASP A 80 -9.57 -0.59 5.57
N SER A 81 -9.82 -1.82 5.96
CA SER A 81 -8.82 -2.77 6.42
C SER A 81 -9.19 -4.19 5.99
N VAL A 82 -8.19 -5.06 5.87
CA VAL A 82 -8.45 -6.51 5.97
C VAL A 82 -9.09 -6.88 7.32
N LEU A 83 -9.67 -8.08 7.39
CA LEU A 83 -10.13 -8.66 8.65
C LEU A 83 -8.94 -8.96 9.56
N ARG A 84 -9.09 -8.62 10.85
CA ARG A 84 -8.01 -8.69 11.85
C ARG A 84 -6.77 -7.92 11.40
N GLY A 85 -6.97 -6.79 10.73
CA GLY A 85 -5.91 -5.89 10.29
C GLY A 85 -5.25 -5.14 11.43
N GLY A 86 -4.20 -4.39 11.08
CA GLY A 86 -3.45 -3.56 12.02
C GLY A 86 -4.13 -2.23 12.35
N ARG A 87 -3.46 -1.44 13.19
CA ARG A 87 -3.93 -0.10 13.61
C ARG A 87 -3.58 0.99 12.59
N PHE A 88 -2.51 0.78 11.81
CA PHE A 88 -1.82 1.82 11.07
C PHE A 88 -2.01 1.72 9.56
N ASP A 89 -2.10 0.51 9.02
CA ASP A 89 -2.35 0.28 7.59
C ASP A 89 -3.52 1.14 7.05
N GLY A 90 -3.24 1.98 6.05
CA GLY A 90 -4.12 3.05 5.55
C GLY A 90 -4.41 4.19 6.52
N ALA A 91 -4.96 3.87 7.69
CA ALA A 91 -5.45 4.83 8.67
C ALA A 91 -4.40 5.85 9.12
N LEU A 92 -3.13 5.43 9.21
CA LEU A 92 -2.00 6.31 9.48
C LEU A 92 -1.90 7.43 8.44
N GLY A 93 -1.99 7.11 7.15
CA GLY A 93 -1.86 8.10 6.08
C GLY A 93 -2.94 9.17 6.13
N VAL A 94 -4.18 8.79 6.41
CA VAL A 94 -5.30 9.73 6.54
C VAL A 94 -5.16 10.62 7.78
N VAL A 95 -4.85 10.03 8.95
CA VAL A 95 -4.73 10.78 10.21
C VAL A 95 -3.48 11.68 10.20
N ALA A 96 -2.34 11.17 9.73
CA ALA A 96 -1.10 11.92 9.55
C ALA A 96 -1.28 13.06 8.54
N GLY A 97 -1.97 12.80 7.42
CA GLY A 97 -2.30 13.78 6.41
C GLY A 97 -3.14 14.93 6.95
N LEU A 98 -4.20 14.62 7.71
CA LEU A 98 -5.02 15.63 8.37
C LEU A 98 -4.21 16.49 9.33
N GLU A 99 -3.41 15.87 10.18
CA GLU A 99 -2.55 16.58 11.13
C GLU A 99 -1.52 17.46 10.41
N ALA A 100 -0.89 16.96 9.35
CA ALA A 100 0.11 17.70 8.61
C ALA A 100 -0.49 18.89 7.85
N VAL A 101 -1.69 18.74 7.27
CA VAL A 101 -2.41 19.85 6.62
C VAL A 101 -2.79 20.93 7.64
N GLU A 102 -3.30 20.56 8.82
CA GLU A 102 -3.59 21.50 9.91
C GLU A 102 -2.34 22.30 10.31
N ARG A 103 -1.20 21.62 10.50
CA ARG A 103 0.07 22.26 10.90
C ARG A 103 0.68 23.10 9.79
N ALA A 104 0.67 22.62 8.55
CA ALA A 104 1.20 23.37 7.41
C ALA A 104 0.40 24.67 7.22
N ALA A 105 -0.92 24.63 7.39
CA ALA A 105 -1.78 25.80 7.33
C ALA A 105 -1.46 26.86 8.40
N ALA A 106 -1.04 26.44 9.59
CA ALA A 106 -0.64 27.35 10.66
C ALA A 106 0.70 28.05 10.40
N SER A 107 1.52 27.54 9.47
CA SER A 107 2.88 28.04 9.21
C SER A 107 2.94 29.27 8.28
N GLY A 108 1.88 29.60 7.54
CA GLY A 108 1.84 30.80 6.69
C GLY A 108 1.11 30.66 5.36
N ALA A 109 1.37 31.61 4.44
CA ALA A 109 0.64 31.79 3.19
C ALA A 109 0.70 30.55 2.28
N ARG A 110 -0.49 30.03 1.96
CA ARG A 110 -0.74 28.88 1.09
C ARG A 110 -1.20 29.36 -0.29
N GLU A 111 -0.36 29.24 -1.31
CA GLU A 111 -0.76 29.57 -2.68
C GLU A 111 -1.66 28.49 -3.25
N ARG A 112 -1.25 27.22 -3.15
CA ARG A 112 -2.03 26.06 -3.62
C ARG A 112 -3.03 25.58 -2.56
N THR A 113 -4.12 24.98 -3.04
CA THR A 113 -5.06 24.25 -2.17
C THR A 113 -4.39 22.98 -1.65
N LEU A 114 -4.52 22.75 -0.33
CA LEU A 114 -4.13 21.50 0.31
C LEU A 114 -5.34 20.59 0.45
N GLY A 115 -5.19 19.31 0.14
CA GLY A 115 -6.25 18.31 0.27
C GLY A 115 -5.88 17.15 1.18
N VAL A 116 -6.86 16.60 1.90
CA VAL A 116 -6.77 15.31 2.59
C VAL A 116 -7.82 14.39 1.99
N VAL A 117 -7.42 13.24 1.48
CA VAL A 117 -8.32 12.24 0.91
C VAL A 117 -8.29 10.94 1.71
N ALA A 118 -9.45 10.34 1.91
CA ALA A 118 -9.60 8.94 2.31
C ALA A 118 -10.26 8.19 1.16
N PHE A 119 -9.49 7.34 0.48
CA PHE A 119 -9.95 6.52 -0.62
C PHE A 119 -10.76 5.32 -0.11
N ARG A 120 -11.69 4.85 -0.95
CA ARG A 120 -12.53 3.69 -0.68
C ARG A 120 -11.88 2.40 -1.11
N ALA A 121 -12.00 1.38 -0.25
CA ALA A 121 -11.70 -0.01 -0.53
C ALA A 121 -10.34 -0.20 -1.23
N GLU A 122 -9.27 0.24 -0.58
CA GLU A 122 -7.91 0.06 -1.10
C GLU A 122 -7.53 -1.41 -1.09
N GLU A 123 -7.82 -2.10 0.01
CA GLU A 123 -7.38 -3.48 0.28
C GLU A 123 -7.93 -4.49 -0.72
N THR A 124 -9.05 -4.16 -1.38
CA THR A 124 -9.70 -5.00 -2.39
C THR A 124 -9.41 -4.57 -3.83
N GLY A 125 -8.53 -3.58 -4.03
CA GLY A 125 -8.02 -3.20 -5.34
C GLY A 125 -8.09 -1.72 -5.68
N CYS A 126 -7.87 -0.84 -4.69
CA CYS A 126 -7.79 0.62 -4.87
C CYS A 126 -9.03 1.19 -5.59
N HIS A 127 -10.23 0.74 -5.22
CA HIS A 127 -11.45 1.05 -5.96
C HIS A 127 -11.71 2.56 -6.04
N GLY A 128 -11.51 3.26 -4.93
CA GLY A 128 -11.70 4.69 -4.80
C GLY A 128 -10.78 5.50 -5.71
N SER A 129 -9.47 5.29 -5.62
CA SER A 129 -8.48 6.02 -6.43
C SER A 129 -8.61 5.69 -7.92
N ARG A 130 -8.88 4.43 -8.28
CA ARG A 130 -9.09 4.03 -9.69
C ARG A 130 -10.30 4.74 -10.30
N ALA A 131 -11.40 4.83 -9.56
CA ALA A 131 -12.57 5.55 -10.05
C ALA A 131 -12.32 7.06 -10.14
N LEU A 132 -11.63 7.66 -9.17
CA LEU A 132 -11.23 9.07 -9.22
C LEU A 132 -10.41 9.38 -10.48
N CYS A 133 -9.43 8.52 -10.82
CA CYS A 133 -8.58 8.70 -11.99
C CYS A 133 -9.36 8.68 -13.33
N GLN A 134 -10.56 8.10 -13.36
CA GLN A 134 -11.44 8.13 -14.54
C GLN A 134 -12.19 9.46 -14.69
N THR A 135 -12.25 10.30 -13.65
CA THR A 135 -12.96 11.59 -13.68
C THR A 135 -12.14 12.72 -14.28
N GLY A 136 -10.81 12.61 -14.27
CA GLY A 136 -9.87 13.68 -14.66
C GLY A 136 -9.72 14.82 -13.66
N LEU A 137 -10.43 14.81 -12.52
CA LEU A 137 -10.31 15.81 -11.45
C LEU A 137 -9.23 15.40 -10.43
N LEU A 138 -7.98 15.39 -10.90
CA LEU A 138 -6.83 14.94 -10.13
C LEU A 138 -6.02 16.11 -9.54
N PRO A 139 -5.38 15.91 -8.38
CA PRO A 139 -4.40 16.88 -7.88
C PRO A 139 -3.17 16.92 -8.80
N GLY A 140 -2.38 17.99 -8.69
CA GLY A 140 -1.06 18.02 -9.35
C GLY A 140 -0.05 17.14 -8.64
N THR A 141 -0.16 17.01 -7.32
CA THR A 141 0.78 16.26 -6.47
C THR A 141 0.02 15.49 -5.40
N PHE A 142 0.46 14.27 -5.10
CA PHE A 142 -0.10 13.43 -4.04
C PHE A 142 0.99 12.85 -3.14
N LEU A 143 0.85 13.01 -1.83
CA LEU A 143 1.78 12.45 -0.84
C LEU A 143 1.06 11.46 0.07
N GLU A 144 1.53 10.22 0.09
CA GLU A 144 0.95 9.18 0.96
C GLU A 144 1.95 8.76 2.04
N VAL A 145 1.55 8.90 3.31
CA VAL A 145 2.28 8.32 4.43
C VAL A 145 1.71 6.94 4.69
N HIS A 146 2.59 5.97 4.84
CA HIS A 146 2.18 4.59 5.07
C HIS A 146 3.17 3.88 5.99
N VAL A 147 2.74 2.82 6.68
CA VAL A 147 3.71 1.90 7.30
C VAL A 147 4.44 1.11 6.21
N GLU A 148 5.70 0.74 6.44
CA GLU A 148 6.50 -0.01 5.45
C GLU A 148 5.88 -1.36 5.07
N GLN A 149 5.21 -2.02 6.04
CA GLN A 149 4.70 -3.39 5.93
C GLN A 149 5.81 -4.42 5.68
N GLY A 150 7.04 -4.07 6.06
CA GLY A 150 8.26 -4.84 5.90
C GLY A 150 9.31 -4.48 6.95
N PRO A 151 10.40 -5.25 7.03
CA PRO A 151 11.40 -5.07 8.09
C PRO A 151 12.56 -4.13 7.71
N ARG A 152 12.64 -3.61 6.48
CA ARG A 152 13.89 -2.99 5.97
C ARG A 152 14.29 -1.75 6.75
N LEU A 153 13.34 -0.89 7.13
CA LEU A 153 13.61 0.29 7.95
C LEU A 153 14.00 -0.10 9.38
N ALA A 154 13.38 -1.15 9.93
CA ALA A 154 13.74 -1.68 11.23
C ALA A 154 15.17 -2.26 11.23
N ASP A 155 15.51 -3.06 10.22
CA ASP A 155 16.84 -3.66 10.03
C ASP A 155 17.92 -2.58 9.79
N ALA A 156 17.56 -1.49 9.11
CA ALA A 156 18.45 -0.35 8.88
C ALA A 156 18.54 0.61 10.09
N GLY A 157 17.71 0.43 11.12
CA GLY A 157 17.60 1.37 12.24
C GLY A 157 17.09 2.76 11.83
N ALA A 158 16.39 2.85 10.69
CA ALA A 158 15.85 4.10 10.15
C ALA A 158 14.37 4.25 10.54
N PRO A 159 13.91 5.43 11.00
CA PRO A 159 12.50 5.63 11.35
C PRO A 159 11.61 5.81 10.11
N LEU A 160 12.19 6.32 9.02
CA LEU A 160 11.48 6.74 7.82
C LEU A 160 12.19 6.26 6.54
N GLY A 161 11.42 6.09 5.46
CA GLY A 161 11.93 5.76 4.13
C GLY A 161 11.21 6.52 3.02
N VAL A 162 11.94 6.92 1.98
CA VAL A 162 11.36 7.53 0.77
C VAL A 162 11.10 6.43 -0.24
N VAL A 163 9.84 6.27 -0.65
CA VAL A 163 9.48 5.21 -1.60
C VAL A 163 9.88 5.61 -3.01
N THR A 164 10.55 4.71 -3.74
CA THR A 164 11.04 4.97 -5.10
C THR A 164 10.06 4.56 -6.18
N SER A 165 9.37 3.44 -5.97
CA SER A 165 8.42 2.85 -6.89
C SER A 165 7.42 1.95 -6.16
N ILE A 166 6.29 1.70 -6.79
CA ILE A 166 5.35 0.63 -6.44
C ILE A 166 5.71 -0.58 -7.28
N ALA A 167 5.94 -1.73 -6.64
CA ALA A 167 6.26 -2.97 -7.34
C ALA A 167 5.12 -3.40 -8.27
N GLY A 168 5.48 -3.93 -9.44
CA GLY A 168 4.53 -4.59 -10.31
C GLY A 168 4.04 -5.88 -9.68
N ILE A 169 2.82 -6.29 -10.02
CA ILE A 169 2.16 -7.47 -9.48
C ILE A 169 1.59 -8.28 -10.64
N ALA A 170 1.97 -9.55 -10.73
CA ALA A 170 1.39 -10.55 -11.60
C ALA A 170 0.76 -11.63 -10.72
N ARG A 171 -0.55 -11.85 -10.89
CA ARG A 171 -1.24 -13.00 -10.29
C ARG A 171 -1.72 -13.94 -11.37
N ALA A 172 -1.38 -15.21 -11.23
CA ALA A 172 -1.71 -16.27 -12.17
C ALA A 172 -2.31 -17.47 -11.42
N GLU A 173 -3.14 -18.23 -12.13
CA GLU A 173 -3.57 -19.55 -11.70
C GLU A 173 -3.02 -20.56 -12.70
N LEU A 174 -2.42 -21.65 -12.20
CA LEU A 174 -1.88 -22.71 -13.02
C LEU A 174 -2.57 -24.02 -12.66
N VAL A 175 -2.86 -24.81 -13.68
CA VAL A 175 -3.45 -26.15 -13.55
C VAL A 175 -2.45 -27.16 -14.11
N PHE A 176 -2.05 -28.09 -13.26
CA PHE A 176 -1.20 -29.22 -13.61
C PHE A 176 -2.09 -30.43 -13.84
N GLU A 177 -2.01 -30.99 -15.04
CA GLU A 177 -2.73 -32.19 -15.43
C GLU A 177 -1.77 -33.38 -15.54
N GLY A 178 -2.25 -34.52 -15.07
CA GLY A 178 -1.57 -35.80 -15.09
C GLY A 178 -2.59 -36.91 -15.22
N ARG A 179 -2.24 -38.09 -14.72
CA ARG A 179 -3.09 -39.28 -14.85
C ARG A 179 -3.19 -40.04 -13.54
N ALA A 180 -4.43 -40.25 -13.11
CA ALA A 180 -4.72 -41.03 -11.92
C ALA A 180 -4.22 -42.47 -12.09
N GLY A 181 -3.62 -43.00 -11.03
CA GLY A 181 -3.12 -44.36 -11.01
C GLY A 181 -2.96 -44.85 -9.57
N HIS A 182 -2.86 -46.15 -9.38
CA HIS A 182 -2.72 -46.72 -8.04
C HIS A 182 -1.29 -46.54 -7.52
N ALA A 183 -1.14 -45.89 -6.36
CA ALA A 183 0.15 -45.49 -5.82
C ALA A 183 1.11 -46.66 -5.56
N GLY A 184 0.59 -47.88 -5.35
CA GLY A 184 1.41 -49.09 -5.15
C GLY A 184 1.75 -49.88 -6.40
N THR A 185 0.97 -49.78 -7.48
CA THR A 185 1.10 -50.70 -8.63
C THR A 185 1.52 -50.00 -9.92
N THR A 186 1.33 -48.68 -10.03
CA THR A 186 1.85 -47.90 -11.15
C THR A 186 3.37 -47.69 -10.96
N PRO A 187 4.23 -48.21 -11.87
CA PRO A 187 5.68 -48.03 -11.79
C PRO A 187 6.09 -46.56 -11.88
N MET A 188 7.16 -46.16 -11.18
CA MET A 188 7.61 -44.75 -11.12
C MET A 188 7.89 -44.14 -12.49
N ALA A 189 8.51 -44.88 -13.40
CA ALA A 189 8.88 -44.39 -14.73
C ALA A 189 7.68 -44.07 -15.65
N GLY A 190 6.47 -44.54 -15.31
CA GLY A 190 5.27 -44.33 -16.11
C GLY A 190 4.25 -43.40 -15.46
N ARG A 191 4.61 -42.69 -14.38
CA ARG A 191 3.70 -41.79 -13.68
C ARG A 191 3.64 -40.44 -14.38
N GLU A 192 2.42 -39.96 -14.55
CA GLU A 192 2.10 -38.58 -14.91
C GLU A 192 1.50 -37.94 -13.64
N ASP A 193 2.36 -37.62 -12.67
CA ASP A 193 1.95 -37.16 -11.34
C ASP A 193 1.85 -35.63 -11.31
N ALA A 194 0.63 -35.12 -11.32
CA ALA A 194 0.37 -33.68 -11.35
C ALA A 194 0.89 -32.97 -10.08
N LEU A 195 0.86 -33.63 -8.92
CA LEU A 195 1.37 -33.04 -7.68
C LEU A 195 2.89 -32.96 -7.68
N ALA A 196 3.58 -33.97 -8.22
CA ALA A 196 5.03 -33.92 -8.37
C ALA A 196 5.45 -32.78 -9.33
N ALA A 197 4.73 -32.58 -10.44
CA ALA A 197 4.96 -31.47 -11.35
C ALA A 197 4.71 -30.11 -10.69
N ALA A 198 3.60 -29.96 -9.95
CA ALA A 198 3.29 -28.76 -9.18
C ALA A 198 4.36 -28.47 -8.12
N ALA A 199 4.86 -29.49 -7.40
CA ALA A 199 5.92 -29.34 -6.41
C ALA A 199 7.24 -28.86 -7.04
N ALA A 200 7.60 -29.38 -8.21
CA ALA A 200 8.76 -28.90 -8.96
C ALA A 200 8.59 -27.43 -9.37
N PHE A 201 7.40 -27.03 -9.82
CA PHE A 201 7.10 -25.64 -10.14
C PHE A 201 7.17 -24.72 -8.91
N ILE A 202 6.65 -25.14 -7.75
CA ILE A 202 6.74 -24.37 -6.50
C ILE A 202 8.20 -24.06 -6.14
N LEU A 203 9.11 -25.02 -6.34
CA LEU A 203 10.54 -24.79 -6.11
C LEU A 203 11.14 -23.81 -7.14
N ARG A 204 10.76 -23.93 -8.42
CA ARG A 204 11.15 -22.99 -9.49
C ARG A 204 10.69 -21.56 -9.18
N VAL A 205 9.48 -21.36 -8.64
CA VAL A 205 8.96 -20.05 -8.22
C VAL A 205 9.91 -19.37 -7.23
N ARG A 206 10.31 -20.09 -6.18
CA ARG A 206 11.26 -19.56 -5.18
C ARG A 206 12.64 -19.28 -5.77
N GLU A 207 13.15 -20.19 -6.59
CA GLU A 207 14.47 -20.03 -7.22
C GLU A 207 14.51 -18.82 -8.15
N ALA A 208 13.55 -18.71 -9.07
CA ALA A 208 13.49 -17.62 -10.05
C ALA A 208 13.40 -16.25 -9.39
N ALA A 209 12.54 -16.09 -8.37
CA ALA A 209 12.44 -14.84 -7.62
C ALA A 209 13.76 -14.50 -6.89
N GLY A 210 14.42 -15.50 -6.30
CA GLY A 210 15.70 -15.31 -5.61
C GLY A 210 16.87 -14.91 -6.52
N GLN A 211 16.76 -15.10 -7.84
CA GLN A 211 17.77 -14.67 -8.82
C GLN A 211 17.56 -13.23 -9.31
N ILE A 212 16.44 -12.59 -8.98
CA ILE A 212 16.10 -11.24 -9.44
C ILE A 212 16.08 -10.32 -8.22
N ASP A 213 16.99 -9.36 -8.18
CA ASP A 213 17.12 -8.45 -7.04
C ASP A 213 15.83 -7.67 -6.80
N GLY A 214 15.38 -7.65 -5.54
CA GLY A 214 14.12 -7.02 -5.12
C GLY A 214 12.84 -7.72 -5.57
N ALA A 215 12.91 -8.85 -6.31
CA ALA A 215 11.73 -9.62 -6.68
C ALA A 215 11.30 -10.58 -5.57
N VAL A 216 10.00 -10.84 -5.51
CA VAL A 216 9.40 -11.87 -4.65
C VAL A 216 8.35 -12.63 -5.43
N ALA A 217 8.21 -13.92 -5.18
CA ALA A 217 7.12 -14.71 -5.74
C ALA A 217 6.68 -15.79 -4.75
N THR A 218 5.37 -15.98 -4.65
CA THR A 218 4.76 -16.85 -3.65
C THR A 218 3.67 -17.70 -4.27
N VAL A 219 3.69 -19.01 -3.98
CA VAL A 219 2.54 -19.88 -4.19
C VAL A 219 1.67 -19.83 -2.95
N GLY A 220 0.55 -19.12 -3.04
CA GLY A 220 -0.33 -18.84 -1.89
C GLY A 220 -1.45 -19.85 -1.68
N ARG A 221 -1.83 -20.58 -2.72
CA ARG A 221 -2.91 -21.58 -2.70
C ARG A 221 -2.52 -22.80 -3.50
N LEU A 222 -2.85 -23.98 -2.99
CA LEU A 222 -2.68 -25.28 -3.63
C LEU A 222 -3.92 -26.14 -3.37
N GLU A 223 -4.57 -26.60 -4.43
CA GLU A 223 -5.77 -27.44 -4.39
C GLU A 223 -5.50 -28.74 -5.14
N LEU A 224 -5.69 -29.86 -4.45
CA LEU A 224 -5.65 -31.19 -5.05
C LEU A 224 -7.09 -31.67 -5.27
N GLU A 225 -7.44 -31.97 -6.50
CA GLU A 225 -8.76 -32.52 -6.80
C GLU A 225 -8.78 -34.03 -6.51
N ALA A 226 -9.77 -34.47 -5.72
CA ALA A 226 -9.98 -35.88 -5.36
C ALA A 226 -8.74 -36.58 -4.73
N GLY A 227 -8.02 -35.87 -3.84
CA GLY A 227 -6.84 -36.41 -3.18
C GLY A 227 -7.13 -37.66 -2.33
N ALA A 228 -6.33 -38.71 -2.52
CA ALA A 228 -6.35 -39.93 -1.72
C ALA A 228 -4.91 -40.46 -1.54
N GLU A 229 -4.61 -41.03 -0.36
CA GLU A 229 -3.26 -41.49 0.02
C GLU A 229 -2.67 -42.53 -0.95
N ASN A 230 -3.54 -43.29 -1.63
CA ASN A 230 -3.18 -44.40 -2.50
C ASN A 230 -3.44 -44.12 -4.00
N VAL A 231 -3.69 -42.86 -4.38
CA VAL A 231 -3.94 -42.46 -5.77
C VAL A 231 -2.92 -41.41 -6.19
N ILE A 232 -2.30 -41.62 -7.36
CA ILE A 232 -1.45 -40.62 -8.01
C ILE A 232 -2.34 -39.43 -8.42
N PRO A 233 -2.04 -38.19 -7.97
CA PRO A 233 -2.86 -37.03 -8.30
C PRO A 233 -2.87 -36.74 -9.80
N ALA A 234 -4.06 -36.51 -10.35
CA ALA A 234 -4.25 -36.20 -11.76
C ALA A 234 -4.47 -34.71 -12.03
N HIS A 235 -4.98 -33.94 -11.06
CA HIS A 235 -5.28 -32.52 -11.23
C HIS A 235 -4.87 -31.75 -9.98
N VAL A 236 -4.01 -30.76 -10.18
CA VAL A 236 -3.58 -29.84 -9.13
C VAL A 236 -3.69 -28.42 -9.63
N ARG A 237 -4.37 -27.57 -8.87
CA ARG A 237 -4.46 -26.14 -9.14
C ARG A 237 -3.63 -25.38 -8.11
N LEU A 238 -2.88 -24.38 -8.56
CA LEU A 238 -2.17 -23.47 -7.67
C LEU A 238 -2.28 -22.02 -8.15
N THR A 239 -2.02 -21.08 -7.23
CA THR A 239 -1.90 -19.66 -7.57
C THR A 239 -0.47 -19.17 -7.36
N VAL A 240 -0.06 -18.19 -8.15
CA VAL A 240 1.21 -17.47 -7.99
C VAL A 240 0.89 -15.98 -7.82
N ASP A 241 1.50 -15.33 -6.83
CA ASP A 241 1.64 -13.87 -6.72
C ASP A 241 3.12 -13.54 -6.89
N ALA A 242 3.46 -12.86 -7.99
CA ALA A 242 4.83 -12.51 -8.37
C ALA A 242 4.96 -10.98 -8.46
N ARG A 243 6.01 -10.43 -7.83
CA ARG A 243 6.24 -8.98 -7.74
C ARG A 243 7.69 -8.62 -8.02
N ALA A 244 7.88 -7.45 -8.63
CA ALA A 244 9.21 -6.91 -8.91
C ALA A 244 9.19 -5.36 -8.95
N PRO A 245 10.31 -4.70 -8.60
CA PRO A 245 10.33 -3.25 -8.34
C PRO A 245 10.32 -2.36 -9.59
N ASP A 246 10.65 -2.91 -10.75
CA ASP A 246 10.68 -2.21 -12.05
C ASP A 246 10.32 -3.15 -13.21
N LEU A 247 10.05 -2.54 -14.37
CA LEU A 247 9.50 -3.24 -15.53
C LEU A 247 10.45 -4.31 -16.07
N GLU A 248 11.75 -4.05 -16.13
CA GLU A 248 12.75 -5.01 -16.64
C GLU A 248 12.75 -6.28 -15.79
N ARG A 249 12.85 -6.13 -14.46
CA ARG A 249 12.84 -7.26 -13.52
C ARG A 249 11.48 -7.96 -13.48
N PHE A 250 10.39 -7.21 -13.62
CA PHE A 250 9.04 -7.74 -13.67
C PHE A 250 8.82 -8.64 -14.87
N GLU A 251 9.19 -8.19 -16.07
CA GLU A 251 9.07 -9.01 -17.29
C GLU A 251 10.01 -10.22 -17.24
N ALA A 252 11.22 -10.07 -16.69
CA ALA A 252 12.13 -11.18 -16.49
C ALA A 252 11.53 -12.26 -15.58
N LEU A 253 10.89 -11.88 -14.47
CA LEU A 253 10.25 -12.82 -13.54
C LEU A 253 9.04 -13.52 -14.18
N VAL A 254 8.16 -12.76 -14.84
CA VAL A 254 6.99 -13.29 -15.54
C VAL A 254 7.39 -14.29 -16.62
N ALA A 255 8.42 -13.96 -17.42
CA ALA A 255 8.96 -14.84 -18.44
C ALA A 255 9.64 -16.08 -17.84
N ALA A 256 10.44 -15.92 -16.78
CA ALA A 256 11.14 -17.02 -16.11
C ALA A 256 10.18 -18.04 -15.48
N LEU A 257 8.94 -17.64 -15.17
CA LEU A 257 7.89 -18.49 -14.63
C LEU A 257 6.82 -18.88 -15.64
N GLU A 258 6.94 -18.41 -16.90
CA GLU A 258 5.98 -18.66 -17.97
C GLU A 258 4.54 -18.33 -17.54
N LEU A 259 4.37 -17.23 -16.81
CA LEU A 259 3.06 -16.87 -16.26
C LEU A 259 2.17 -16.23 -17.34
N GLU A 260 0.92 -16.69 -17.40
CA GLU A 260 -0.19 -16.01 -18.07
C GLU A 260 -1.09 -15.39 -16.97
N PRO A 261 -0.79 -14.16 -16.51
CA PRO A 261 -1.48 -13.58 -15.37
C PRO A 261 -2.92 -13.14 -15.73
N HIS A 262 -3.88 -13.51 -14.89
CA HIS A 262 -5.25 -12.98 -14.96
C HIS A 262 -5.36 -11.59 -14.32
N TYR A 263 -4.41 -11.22 -13.46
CA TYR A 263 -4.26 -9.89 -12.92
C TYR A 263 -2.83 -9.40 -13.13
N ARG A 264 -2.68 -8.23 -13.75
CA ARG A 264 -1.41 -7.57 -14.00
C ARG A 264 -1.51 -6.11 -13.61
N PHE A 265 -0.56 -5.67 -12.79
CA PHE A 265 -0.29 -4.28 -12.48
C PHE A 265 1.19 -4.02 -12.77
N GLU A 266 1.48 -3.06 -13.63
CA GLU A 266 2.87 -2.75 -13.98
C GLU A 266 3.56 -1.97 -12.84
N PRO A 267 4.87 -2.13 -12.65
CA PRO A 267 5.61 -1.32 -11.70
C PRO A 267 5.51 0.17 -12.05
N VAL A 268 5.32 1.01 -11.03
CA VAL A 268 5.14 2.47 -11.23
C VAL A 268 6.22 3.21 -10.47
N ALA A 269 7.04 3.98 -11.19
CA ALA A 269 7.99 4.89 -10.58
C ALA A 269 7.27 6.08 -9.95
N LEU A 270 7.65 6.45 -8.72
CA LEU A 270 7.12 7.62 -8.05
C LEU A 270 7.89 8.88 -8.46
N ALA A 271 7.21 10.02 -8.50
CA ALA A 271 7.69 11.26 -9.10
C ALA A 271 8.91 11.83 -8.35
N GLU A 272 9.92 12.27 -9.12
CA GLU A 272 11.19 12.73 -8.58
C GLU A 272 11.04 13.97 -7.70
N THR A 273 10.31 14.99 -8.16
CA THR A 273 10.17 16.27 -7.46
C THR A 273 9.67 16.13 -6.01
N PRO A 274 8.49 15.56 -5.74
CA PRO A 274 8.02 15.38 -4.36
C PRO A 274 8.91 14.43 -3.53
N ARG A 275 9.51 13.40 -4.16
CA ARG A 275 10.47 12.52 -3.48
C ARG A 275 11.73 13.25 -3.01
N LEU A 276 12.28 14.14 -3.85
CA LEU A 276 13.45 14.94 -3.49
C LEU A 276 13.14 15.85 -2.30
N VAL A 277 11.94 16.44 -2.24
CA VAL A 277 11.52 17.26 -1.09
C VAL A 277 11.44 16.40 0.17
N LEU A 278 10.80 15.22 0.13
CA LEU A 278 10.76 14.29 1.27
C LEU A 278 12.18 13.93 1.75
N ARG A 279 13.07 13.61 0.80
CA ARG A 279 14.46 13.25 1.06
C ARG A 279 15.21 14.36 1.79
N GLU A 280 15.07 15.59 1.32
CA GLU A 280 15.68 16.78 1.91
C GLU A 280 15.12 17.09 3.30
N GLU A 281 13.81 16.88 3.52
CA GLU A 281 13.20 17.11 4.85
C GLU A 281 13.63 16.06 5.88
N ILE A 282 13.85 14.80 5.47
CA ILE A 282 14.44 13.77 6.33
C ILE A 282 15.87 14.14 6.70
N ASP A 283 16.69 14.52 5.71
CA ASP A 283 18.08 14.93 5.92
C ASP A 283 18.19 16.19 6.81
N ALA A 284 17.29 17.15 6.64
CA ALA A 284 17.22 18.36 7.47
C ALA A 284 16.87 18.08 8.94
N LEU A 285 16.28 16.92 9.25
CA LEU A 285 16.07 16.43 10.62
C LEU A 285 17.26 15.62 11.17
N GLY A 286 18.31 15.41 10.38
CA GLY A 286 19.48 14.61 10.75
C GLY A 286 19.19 13.11 10.80
N LEU A 287 18.16 12.64 10.09
CA LEU A 287 17.74 11.25 10.04
C LEU A 287 18.41 10.51 8.87
N PRO A 288 18.63 9.19 8.96
CA PRO A 288 19.11 8.41 7.83
C PRO A 288 18.11 8.43 6.68
N VAL A 289 18.60 8.71 5.48
CA VAL A 289 17.81 8.67 4.24
C VAL A 289 17.89 7.26 3.65
N ILE A 290 16.80 6.51 3.76
CA ILE A 290 16.64 5.21 3.10
C ILE A 290 15.66 5.36 1.93
N GLU A 291 16.06 4.84 0.77
CA GLU A 291 15.21 4.75 -0.41
C GLU A 291 14.91 3.29 -0.71
N LEU A 292 13.64 2.97 -0.97
CA LEU A 292 13.17 1.60 -1.19
C LEU A 292 11.91 1.55 -2.08
N ALA A 293 11.69 0.45 -2.78
CA ALA A 293 10.42 0.19 -3.45
C ALA A 293 9.36 -0.31 -2.46
N SER A 294 8.10 0.05 -2.64
CA SER A 294 6.98 -0.62 -1.96
C SER A 294 6.72 -1.96 -2.62
N GLY A 295 6.64 -3.02 -1.82
CA GLY A 295 6.21 -4.34 -2.26
C GLY A 295 4.68 -4.49 -2.33
N ALA A 296 3.93 -3.56 -1.73
CA ALA A 296 2.47 -3.54 -1.71
C ALA A 296 1.92 -2.58 -2.77
N GLY A 297 0.65 -2.78 -3.15
CA GLY A 297 -0.10 -1.78 -3.90
C GLY A 297 -0.55 -0.67 -2.96
N HIS A 298 -0.70 0.54 -3.50
CA HIS A 298 -1.24 1.69 -2.77
C HIS A 298 -1.95 2.63 -3.75
N ASP A 299 -2.82 3.50 -3.23
CA ASP A 299 -3.49 4.53 -4.03
C ASP A 299 -2.50 5.47 -4.73
N ALA A 300 -1.36 5.79 -4.10
CA ALA A 300 -0.30 6.59 -4.75
C ALA A 300 0.19 5.98 -6.07
N GLY A 301 0.25 4.65 -6.17
CA GLY A 301 0.61 3.94 -7.40
C GLY A 301 -0.43 4.12 -8.51
N VAL A 302 -1.71 4.11 -8.16
CA VAL A 302 -2.82 4.36 -9.10
C VAL A 302 -2.80 5.79 -9.61
N LEU A 303 -2.59 6.76 -8.72
CA LEU A 303 -2.49 8.17 -9.07
C LEU A 303 -1.25 8.45 -9.93
N ALA A 304 -0.10 7.86 -9.58
CA ALA A 304 1.14 7.98 -10.35
C ALA A 304 0.99 7.43 -11.78
N ALA A 305 0.37 6.25 -11.93
CA ALA A 305 0.07 5.68 -13.24
C ALA A 305 -0.88 6.54 -14.08
N SER A 306 -1.65 7.43 -13.42
CA SER A 306 -2.57 8.36 -14.06
C SER A 306 -1.97 9.77 -14.28
N GLY A 307 -0.66 9.93 -14.05
CA GLY A 307 0.08 11.16 -14.33
C GLY A 307 0.08 12.20 -13.21
N VAL A 308 -0.31 11.83 -11.98
CA VAL A 308 -0.14 12.69 -10.79
C VAL A 308 1.30 12.57 -10.29
N ASP A 309 1.92 13.68 -9.89
CA ASP A 309 3.23 13.65 -9.24
C ASP A 309 3.08 13.06 -7.83
N SER A 310 3.08 11.74 -7.71
CA SER A 310 2.93 11.05 -6.43
C SER A 310 4.27 10.71 -5.77
N ALA A 311 4.34 10.80 -4.45
CA ALA A 311 5.41 10.24 -3.64
C ALA A 311 4.86 9.61 -2.36
N MET A 312 5.61 8.69 -1.76
CA MET A 312 5.25 8.12 -0.47
C MET A 312 6.38 8.23 0.54
N LEU A 313 5.98 8.34 1.81
CA LEU A 313 6.85 8.32 2.97
C LEU A 313 6.48 7.12 3.84
N PHE A 314 7.39 6.16 3.94
CA PHE A 314 7.24 5.02 4.81
C PHE A 314 7.63 5.34 6.25
N VAL A 315 6.86 4.79 7.18
CA VAL A 315 7.13 4.75 8.61
C VAL A 315 7.55 3.32 8.96
N ARG A 316 8.61 3.20 9.75
CA ARG A 316 9.14 1.90 10.18
C ARG A 316 8.06 1.04 10.84
N SER A 317 7.82 -0.13 10.25
CA SER A 317 7.02 -1.19 10.87
C SER A 317 7.87 -1.93 11.92
N LEU A 318 7.39 -1.95 13.16
CA LEU A 318 7.99 -2.71 14.25
C LEU A 318 7.56 -4.19 14.18
N ALA A 319 7.84 -4.95 15.25
CA ALA A 319 7.48 -6.38 15.35
C ALA A 319 7.98 -7.25 14.17
N GLY A 320 9.10 -6.88 13.55
CA GLY A 320 9.66 -7.60 12.40
C GLY A 320 8.98 -7.29 11.07
N GLY A 321 8.32 -6.14 10.94
CA GLY A 321 7.65 -5.73 9.71
C GLY A 321 6.26 -6.35 9.52
N VAL A 322 5.64 -6.82 10.60
CA VAL A 322 4.31 -7.43 10.55
C VAL A 322 3.28 -6.40 10.11
N SER A 323 2.44 -6.80 9.15
CA SER A 323 1.27 -6.07 8.64
C SER A 323 0.11 -7.05 8.42
N HIS A 324 -1.09 -6.54 8.11
CA HIS A 324 -2.32 -7.32 7.92
C HIS A 324 -2.62 -8.23 9.15
N SER A 325 -2.31 -7.71 10.34
CA SER A 325 -2.37 -8.46 11.59
C SER A 325 -2.61 -7.52 12.77
N PRO A 326 -3.28 -7.97 13.85
CA PRO A 326 -3.44 -7.16 15.06
C PRO A 326 -2.10 -6.87 15.76
N ALA A 327 -1.04 -7.58 15.39
CA ALA A 327 0.32 -7.40 15.91
C ALA A 327 1.13 -6.33 15.16
N GLU A 328 0.56 -5.67 14.15
CA GLU A 328 1.18 -4.52 13.48
C GLU A 328 1.48 -3.42 14.50
N ASP A 329 2.69 -2.88 14.45
CA ASP A 329 3.09 -1.82 15.37
C ASP A 329 4.02 -0.79 14.73
N SER A 330 3.96 0.44 15.23
CA SER A 330 4.80 1.58 14.85
C SER A 330 4.89 2.53 16.04
N SER A 331 6.08 3.07 16.31
CA SER A 331 6.28 3.88 17.52
C SER A 331 5.66 5.27 17.39
N GLU A 332 5.26 5.86 18.52
CA GLU A 332 4.81 7.26 18.59
C GLU A 332 5.88 8.24 18.06
N GLU A 333 7.16 7.92 18.28
CA GLU A 333 8.29 8.71 17.81
C GLU A 333 8.40 8.69 16.28
N ASP A 334 8.38 7.51 15.66
CA ASP A 334 8.49 7.35 14.20
C ASP A 334 7.30 8.02 13.49
N VAL A 335 6.08 7.83 14.02
CA VAL A 335 4.87 8.49 13.52
C VAL A 335 4.96 10.01 13.67
N GLY A 336 5.48 10.49 14.81
CA GLY A 336 5.70 11.93 15.03
C GLY A 336 6.68 12.55 14.03
N LEU A 337 7.76 11.84 13.71
CA LEU A 337 8.73 12.25 12.69
C LEU A 337 8.11 12.26 11.29
N ALA A 338 7.29 11.25 10.95
CA ALA A 338 6.60 11.18 9.67
C ALA A 338 5.68 12.39 9.45
N VAL A 339 4.90 12.76 10.47
CA VAL A 339 4.02 13.94 10.40
C VAL A 339 4.83 15.24 10.28
N GLU A 340 5.97 15.36 10.96
CA GLU A 340 6.84 16.53 10.84
C GLU A 340 7.39 16.67 9.41
N VAL A 341 7.93 15.57 8.84
CA VAL A 341 8.42 15.55 7.45
C VAL A 341 7.31 15.87 6.46
N LEU A 342 6.13 15.25 6.62
CA LEU A 342 4.97 15.51 5.76
C LEU A 342 4.52 16.98 5.86
N THR A 343 4.48 17.55 7.07
CA THR A 343 4.10 18.96 7.29
C THR A 343 5.02 19.90 6.52
N ARG A 344 6.35 19.71 6.63
CA ARG A 344 7.32 20.55 5.95
C ARG A 344 7.27 20.38 4.43
N THR A 345 7.10 19.15 3.98
CA THR A 345 6.97 18.81 2.56
C THR A 345 5.73 19.47 1.95
N LEU A 346 4.57 19.37 2.61
CA LEU A 346 3.34 20.04 2.19
C LEU A 346 3.50 21.56 2.15
N ALA A 347 4.11 22.16 3.18
CA ALA A 347 4.35 23.60 3.21
C ALA A 347 5.24 24.08 2.05
N ARG A 348 6.29 23.31 1.70
CA ARG A 348 7.16 23.61 0.56
C ARG A 348 6.45 23.47 -0.78
N LEU A 349 5.68 22.40 -0.97
CA LEU A 349 4.95 22.16 -2.23
C LEU A 349 3.74 23.09 -2.41
N ALA A 350 3.15 23.56 -1.31
CA ALA A 350 2.06 24.54 -1.35
C ALA A 350 2.50 25.96 -1.75
N ALA A 351 3.79 26.26 -1.66
CA ALA A 351 4.39 27.52 -2.09
C ALA A 351 4.82 27.46 -3.56
N THR A 352 4.63 28.53 -4.33
CA THR A 352 5.20 28.60 -5.68
C THR A 352 6.73 28.70 -5.58
N PRO A 353 7.52 27.94 -6.37
CA PRO A 353 8.96 28.11 -6.42
C PRO A 353 9.30 29.57 -6.68
N ARG A 354 10.13 30.17 -5.82
CA ARG A 354 10.62 31.55 -5.99
C ARG A 354 11.65 31.64 -7.09
#